data_AF-A0A9X9M9U1-F1
#
_entry.id   AF-A0A9X9M9U1-F1
#
_cell.length_a   1.000
_cell.length_b   1.000
_cell.length_c   1.000
_cell.angle_alpha   90.00
_cell.angle_beta   90.00
_cell.angle_gamma   90.00
#
_symmetry.space_group_name_H-M   'P 1'
#
loop_
_entity.id
_entity.type
_entity.pdbx_description
1 polymer ?
#
loop_
_entity_poly.entity_id
_entity_poly.type
_entity_poly.pdbx_seq_one_letter_code
_entity_poly.pdbx_strand_id
1 'polypeptide(L)'
;DGSDNRNDFWRLVDSPDIQPIGTCEKEGDLLQPPLGYQMNASSWPMFLLRTLNGSEMAPATIFKKEPPKPPLNNFKVGMKLEAIDKKNPYLICPATVGDV
;
A
#
# COMPACT_ATOMS: atom_id res chain seq x y z
N ASP A 1 7.21 6.78 6.02
CA ASP A 1 8.39 7.64 6.35
C ASP A 1 8.90 7.35 7.74
N GLY A 2 10.22 7.43 7.95
CA GLY A 2 10.85 7.24 9.27
C GLY A 2 11.26 5.80 9.63
N SER A 3 11.09 4.86 8.70
CA SER A 3 11.64 3.49 8.78
C SER A 3 12.94 3.36 7.97
N ASP A 4 13.53 2.17 7.98
CA ASP A 4 14.60 1.82 7.05
C ASP A 4 14.10 1.64 5.59
N ASN A 5 15.03 1.34 4.68
CA ASN A 5 14.79 1.08 3.26
C ASN A 5 14.80 -0.42 2.90
N ARG A 6 14.59 -1.30 3.89
CA ARG A 6 14.67 -2.76 3.69
C ARG A 6 13.30 -3.40 3.53
N ASN A 7 12.24 -2.63 3.76
CA ASN A 7 10.86 -3.08 3.80
C ASN A 7 9.98 -2.27 2.83
N ASP A 8 10.56 -1.84 1.72
CA ASP A 8 9.81 -1.21 0.62
C ASP A 8 8.74 -2.16 0.12
N PHE A 9 7.59 -1.60 -0.27
CA PHE A 9 6.44 -2.35 -0.76
C PHE A 9 5.80 -1.67 -1.97
N TRP A 10 5.09 -2.45 -2.76
CA TRP A 10 4.43 -1.98 -3.98
C TRP A 10 2.91 -2.05 -3.81
N ARG A 11 2.22 -1.03 -4.33
CA ARG A 11 0.76 -0.96 -4.39
C ARG A 11 0.34 -0.41 -5.74
N LEU A 12 -0.80 -0.90 -6.24
CA LEU A 12 -1.44 -0.31 -7.41
C LEU A 12 -2.06 1.04 -7.04
N VAL A 13 -2.22 1.91 -8.04
CA VAL A 13 -2.81 3.26 -7.85
C VAL A 13 -4.31 3.24 -7.52
N ASP A 14 -4.96 2.09 -7.70
CA ASP A 14 -6.36 1.80 -7.35
C ASP A 14 -6.48 0.91 -6.09
N SER A 15 -5.38 0.67 -5.38
CA SER A 15 -5.37 -0.16 -4.17
C SER A 15 -6.11 0.52 -3.02
N PRO A 16 -6.98 -0.19 -2.28
CA PRO A 16 -7.66 0.36 -1.11
C PRO A 16 -6.72 0.63 0.08
N ASP A 17 -5.53 0.01 0.08
CA ASP A 17 -4.50 0.21 1.12
C ASP A 17 -3.80 1.59 1.07
N ILE A 18 -4.04 2.40 0.02
CA ILE A 18 -3.43 3.72 -0.12
C ILE A 18 -4.52 4.78 -0.25
N GLN A 19 -4.29 5.92 0.38
CA GLN A 19 -5.27 7.02 0.44
C GLN A 19 -4.56 8.37 0.52
N PRO A 20 -5.20 9.46 0.07
CA PRO A 20 -4.64 10.79 0.21
C PRO A 20 -4.45 11.15 1.70
N ILE A 21 -3.47 12.00 1.98
CA ILE A 21 -3.22 12.52 3.33
C ILE A 21 -4.49 13.22 3.85
N GLY A 22 -4.81 12.99 5.12
CA GLY A 22 -5.99 13.51 5.79
C GLY A 22 -7.21 12.58 5.76
N THR A 23 -7.20 11.47 5.03
CA THR A 23 -8.32 10.50 5.06
C THR A 23 -8.48 9.86 6.44
N CYS A 24 -7.37 9.43 7.07
CA CYS A 24 -7.38 8.81 8.40
C CYS A 24 -8.04 9.71 9.46
N GLU A 25 -7.71 11.00 9.48
CA GLU A 25 -8.34 11.99 10.38
C GLU A 25 -9.84 12.15 10.10
N LYS A 26 -10.25 12.23 8.83
CA LYS A 26 -11.67 12.36 8.45
C LYS A 26 -12.51 11.16 8.87
N GLU A 27 -11.90 9.99 8.93
CA GLU A 27 -12.53 8.75 9.39
C GLU A 27 -12.50 8.60 10.92
N GLY A 28 -11.92 9.58 11.63
CA GLY A 28 -11.88 9.61 13.09
C GLY A 28 -10.73 8.81 13.70
N ASP A 29 -9.69 8.51 12.92
CA ASP A 29 -8.52 7.76 13.35
C ASP A 29 -7.23 8.61 13.31
N LEU A 30 -6.15 8.08 13.89
CA LEU A 30 -4.86 8.76 14.02
C LEU A 30 -3.75 8.01 13.29
N LEU A 31 -2.94 8.74 12.51
CA LEU A 31 -1.74 8.20 11.88
C LEU A 31 -0.76 7.68 12.95
N GLN A 32 -0.32 6.44 12.74
CA GLN A 32 0.61 5.74 13.63
C GLN A 32 2.04 5.77 13.08
N PRO A 33 3.08 5.74 13.94
CA PRO A 33 4.45 5.51 13.48
C PRO A 33 4.55 4.14 12.80
N PRO A 34 5.42 3.98 11.77
CA PRO A 34 5.63 2.68 11.16
C PRO A 34 6.22 1.69 12.17
N LEU A 35 5.98 0.38 11.99
CA LEU A 35 6.50 -0.66 12.88
C LEU A 35 8.03 -0.61 13.04
N GLY A 36 8.74 -0.27 11.96
CA GLY A 36 10.19 -0.08 11.93
C GLY A 36 10.65 1.36 12.18
N TYR A 37 9.86 2.18 12.89
CA TYR A 37 10.23 3.57 13.18
C TYR A 37 11.57 3.64 13.91
N GLN A 38 12.51 4.42 13.36
CA GLN A 38 13.90 4.43 13.83
C GLN A 38 14.17 5.39 15.00
N MET A 39 13.17 6.18 15.40
CA MET A 39 13.26 7.12 16.53
C MET A 39 12.38 6.65 17.70
N ASN A 40 12.40 7.39 18.81
CA ASN A 40 11.55 7.09 19.96
C ASN A 40 10.07 7.39 19.66
N ALA A 41 9.15 6.63 20.25
CA ALA A 41 7.71 6.83 20.01
C ALA A 41 7.24 8.24 20.37
N SER A 42 7.86 8.88 21.37
CA SER A 42 7.54 10.23 21.80
C SER A 42 7.90 11.31 20.77
N SER A 43 8.83 11.07 19.83
CA SER A 43 9.12 12.02 18.75
C SER A 43 8.11 11.97 17.60
N TRP A 44 7.24 10.96 17.54
CA TRP A 44 6.32 10.75 16.42
C TRP A 44 5.49 11.99 16.04
N PRO A 45 4.83 12.70 16.98
CA PRO A 45 4.00 13.85 16.61
C PRO A 45 4.80 14.96 15.91
N MET A 46 5.99 15.26 16.42
CA MET A 46 6.86 16.28 15.84
C MET A 46 7.50 15.83 14.53
N PHE A 47 7.80 14.53 14.40
CA PHE A 47 8.29 13.95 13.15
C PHE A 47 7.24 14.07 12.05
N LEU A 48 6.00 13.66 12.32
CA LEU A 48 4.89 13.75 11.37
C LEU A 48 4.67 15.19 10.89
N LEU A 49 4.63 16.15 11.82
CA LEU A 49 4.48 17.57 11.48
C LEU A 49 5.61 18.06 10.57
N ARG A 50 6.87 17.72 10.88
CA ARG A 50 8.03 18.14 10.10
C ARG A 50 8.07 17.52 8.71
N THR A 51 7.75 16.23 8.60
CA THR A 51 7.72 15.51 7.33
C THR A 51 6.64 16.04 6.40
N LEU A 52 5.46 16.39 6.94
CA LEU A 52 4.37 16.92 6.12
C LEU A 52 4.55 18.38 5.72
N ASN A 53 5.23 19.20 6.53
CA ASN A 53 5.42 20.61 6.25
C ASN A 53 6.26 20.85 4.99
N GLY A 54 5.67 21.49 3.98
CA GLY A 54 6.31 21.77 2.69
C GLY A 54 6.46 20.55 1.77
N SER A 55 5.91 19.40 2.14
CA SER A 55 5.89 18.20 1.30
C SER A 55 4.90 18.33 0.14
N GLU A 56 5.22 17.69 -0.98
CA GLU A 56 4.28 17.53 -2.08
C GLU A 56 3.35 16.35 -1.78
N MET A 57 2.08 16.65 -1.54
CA MET A 57 1.07 15.64 -1.24
C MET A 57 0.41 15.13 -2.53
N ALA A 58 0.32 13.82 -2.68
CA ALA A 58 -0.43 13.20 -3.77
C ALA A 58 -1.90 13.69 -3.78
N PRO A 59 -2.39 14.31 -4.86
CA PRO A 59 -3.76 14.81 -4.91
C PRO A 59 -4.78 13.66 -4.98
N ALA A 60 -5.97 13.84 -4.40
CA ALA A 60 -7.00 12.80 -4.39
C ALA A 60 -7.40 12.28 -5.79
N THR A 61 -7.22 13.10 -6.85
CA THR A 61 -7.56 12.77 -8.24
C THR A 61 -6.67 11.71 -8.88
N ILE A 62 -5.47 11.47 -8.34
CA ILE A 62 -4.56 10.44 -8.88
C ILE A 62 -4.79 9.06 -8.26
N PHE A 63 -5.48 8.98 -7.11
CA PHE A 63 -5.96 7.73 -6.53
C PHE A 63 -7.15 7.22 -7.36
N LYS A 64 -7.05 5.99 -7.84
CA LYS A 64 -8.02 5.40 -8.76
C LYS A 64 -9.03 4.55 -8.00
N LYS A 65 -10.18 4.31 -8.62
CA LYS A 65 -11.24 3.50 -8.02
C LYS A 65 -10.88 2.01 -8.17
N GLU A 66 -11.00 1.26 -7.08
CA GLU A 66 -10.81 -0.19 -7.07
C GLU A 66 -11.72 -0.87 -8.12
N PRO A 67 -11.19 -1.83 -8.91
CA PRO A 67 -12.00 -2.60 -9.84
C PRO A 67 -13.04 -3.46 -9.09
N PRO A 68 -14.20 -3.74 -9.71
CA PRO A 68 -15.23 -4.56 -9.07
C PRO A 68 -14.74 -5.99 -8.83
N LYS A 69 -15.00 -6.52 -7.63
CA LYS A 69 -14.70 -7.91 -7.29
C LYS A 69 -15.55 -8.86 -8.14
N PRO A 70 -14.95 -9.90 -8.78
CA PRO A 70 -15.71 -10.94 -9.45
C PRO A 70 -16.67 -11.67 -8.47
N PRO A 71 -17.92 -11.96 -8.86
CA PRO A 71 -18.91 -12.55 -7.96
C PRO A 71 -18.61 -14.03 -7.63
N LEU A 72 -17.91 -14.73 -8.51
CA LEU A 72 -17.55 -16.14 -8.36
C LEU A 72 -16.06 -16.32 -8.65
N ASN A 73 -15.46 -17.36 -8.06
CA ASN A 73 -14.14 -17.82 -8.46
C ASN A 73 -14.27 -18.55 -9.80
N ASN A 74 -13.81 -17.90 -10.88
CA ASN A 74 -13.82 -18.46 -12.23
C ASN A 74 -12.47 -19.04 -12.67
N PHE A 75 -11.46 -19.07 -11.77
CA PHE A 75 -10.19 -19.72 -12.06
C PHE A 75 -10.40 -21.22 -12.23
N LYS A 76 -9.59 -21.83 -13.10
CA LYS A 76 -9.53 -23.28 -13.30
C LYS A 76 -8.08 -23.71 -13.31
N VAL A 77 -7.81 -24.89 -12.75
CA VAL A 77 -6.47 -25.50 -12.77
C VAL A 77 -5.92 -25.52 -14.19
N GLY A 78 -4.68 -25.08 -14.36
CA GLY A 78 -3.99 -24.97 -15.64
C GLY A 78 -4.12 -23.63 -16.37
N MET A 79 -5.00 -22.71 -15.93
CA MET A 79 -5.05 -21.35 -16.49
C MET A 79 -3.74 -20.59 -16.22
N LYS A 80 -3.29 -19.78 -17.19
CA LYS A 80 -2.10 -18.92 -17.07
C LYS A 80 -2.50 -17.49 -16.73
N LEU A 81 -1.68 -16.81 -15.93
CA LEU A 81 -1.87 -15.41 -15.54
C LEU A 81 -0.53 -14.74 -15.25
N GLU A 82 -0.55 -13.43 -15.03
CA GLU A 82 0.55 -12.70 -14.41
C GLU A 82 0.33 -12.62 -12.90
N ALA A 83 1.37 -12.90 -12.11
CA ALA A 83 1.30 -12.85 -10.66
C ALA A 83 2.57 -12.20 -10.07
N ILE A 84 2.41 -11.49 -8.95
CA ILE A 84 3.53 -10.96 -8.17
C ILE A 84 4.29 -12.11 -7.51
N ASP A 85 5.61 -12.14 -7.64
CA ASP A 85 6.46 -13.03 -6.83
C ASP A 85 6.50 -12.52 -5.39
N LYS A 86 5.89 -13.24 -4.46
CA LYS A 86 5.86 -12.84 -3.04
C LYS A 86 7.24 -12.78 -2.38
N LYS A 87 8.25 -13.47 -2.91
CA LYS A 87 9.63 -13.38 -2.41
C LYS A 87 10.37 -12.16 -2.96
N ASN A 88 9.97 -11.70 -4.14
CA ASN A 88 10.55 -10.55 -4.82
C ASN A 88 9.41 -9.68 -5.39
N PRO A 89 8.72 -8.88 -4.55
CA PRO A 89 7.46 -8.21 -4.93
C PRO A 89 7.57 -7.20 -6.08
N TYR A 90 8.78 -6.83 -6.47
CA TYR A 90 9.08 -6.05 -7.67
C TYR A 90 8.83 -6.83 -8.98
N LEU A 91 8.82 -8.16 -8.94
CA LEU A 91 8.67 -9.00 -10.13
C LEU A 91 7.21 -9.40 -10.34
N ILE A 92 6.72 -9.15 -11.56
CA ILE A 92 5.50 -9.73 -12.11
C ILE A 92 5.91 -10.83 -13.08
N CYS A 93 5.44 -12.05 -12.83
CA CYS A 93 5.91 -13.25 -13.53
C CYS A 93 4.74 -13.99 -14.19
N PRO A 94 4.97 -14.65 -15.34
CA PRO A 94 4.04 -15.66 -15.84
C PRO A 94 3.86 -16.79 -14.82
N ALA A 95 2.61 -17.08 -14.48
CA ALA A 95 2.23 -18.07 -13.48
C ALA A 95 1.11 -18.98 -14.03
N THR A 96 0.78 -20.03 -13.27
CA THR A 96 -0.28 -20.98 -13.61
C THR A 96 -1.09 -21.32 -12.36
N VAL A 97 -2.42 -21.39 -12.48
CA VAL A 97 -3.31 -21.83 -11.41
C VAL A 97 -3.03 -23.30 -11.10
N GLY A 98 -2.49 -23.56 -9.91
CA GLY A 98 -2.13 -24.90 -9.45
C GLY A 98 -3.30 -25.69 -8.86
N ASP A 99 -4.23 -25.00 -8.18
CA ASP A 99 -5.39 -25.59 -7.52
C ASP A 99 -6.51 -24.54 -7.36
N VAL A 100 -7.76 -24.95 -7.09
CA VAL A 100 -8.95 -24.08 -6.94
C VAL A 100 -9.86 -24.50 -5.79
#